data_AF-A0A7V9F9T0-F1
#
_entry.id   AF-A0A7V9F9T0-F1
#
_cell.length_a   1.000
_cell.length_b   1.000
_cell.length_c   1.000
_cell.angle_alpha   90.00
_cell.angle_beta   90.00
_cell.angle_gamma   90.00
#
_symmetry.space_group_name_H-M   'P 1'
#
loop_
_entity.id
_entity.type
_entity.pdbx_description
1 polymer ?
#
loop_
_entity_poly.entity_id
_entity_poly.type
_entity_poly.pdbx_seq_one_letter_code
_entity_poly.pdbx_strand_id
1 'polypeptide(L)'
;MNVSTQTAEALRQFSALYPFPLDDFQVDAIETFLEGDSVMVAAPTGTGKTVVAEFGVYESFRRGGKVIYTTPIKALSNQKFRDLRVIYGQEVGLLTGDVTENPGAPIIVMTTEVLRNMLLQT
;
A
#
# COMPACT_ATOMS: atom_id res chain seq x y z
N MET A 1 15.13 -1.29 -22.88
CA MET A 1 14.05 -2.21 -22.45
C MET A 1 12.84 -1.35 -22.17
N ASN A 2 11.74 -1.52 -22.91
CA ASN A 2 10.62 -0.57 -22.93
C ASN A 2 9.83 -0.59 -21.61
N VAL A 3 9.58 0.60 -21.05
CA VAL A 3 8.78 0.82 -19.83
C VAL A 3 7.42 0.10 -19.92
N SER A 4 6.77 0.14 -21.09
CA SER A 4 5.48 -0.50 -21.35
C SER A 4 5.46 -2.01 -21.11
N THR A 5 6.58 -2.70 -21.33
CA THR A 5 6.68 -4.16 -21.11
C THR A 5 6.77 -4.49 -19.63
N GLN A 6 7.42 -3.63 -18.84
CA GLN A 6 7.57 -3.81 -17.39
C GLN A 6 6.27 -3.51 -16.63
N THR A 7 5.52 -2.49 -17.07
CA THR A 7 4.19 -2.16 -16.55
C THR A 7 3.23 -3.34 -16.70
N ALA A 8 3.13 -3.89 -17.92
CA ALA A 8 2.24 -5.01 -18.21
C ALA A 8 2.62 -6.29 -17.45
N GLU A 9 3.89 -6.49 -17.14
CA GLU A 9 4.35 -7.63 -16.34
C GLU A 9 3.96 -7.49 -14.86
N ALA A 10 4.21 -6.32 -14.26
CA ALA A 10 3.89 -6.07 -12.85
C ALA A 10 2.38 -6.19 -12.59
N LEU A 11 1.55 -5.60 -13.44
CA LEU A 11 0.09 -5.72 -13.36
C LEU A 11 -0.34 -7.19 -13.48
N ARG A 12 0.18 -7.94 -14.46
CA ARG A 12 -0.16 -9.36 -14.62
C ARG A 12 0.22 -10.21 -13.41
N GLN A 13 1.42 -10.02 -12.87
CA GLN A 13 1.88 -10.77 -11.69
C GLN A 13 1.02 -10.48 -10.47
N PHE A 14 0.66 -9.20 -10.26
CA PHE A 14 -0.20 -8.81 -9.16
C PHE A 14 -1.64 -9.31 -9.31
N SER A 15 -2.24 -9.18 -10.50
CA SER A 15 -3.61 -9.65 -10.77
C SER A 15 -3.75 -11.16 -10.54
N ALA A 16 -2.68 -11.94 -10.75
CA ALA A 16 -2.68 -13.38 -10.49
C ALA A 16 -2.78 -13.74 -8.99
N LEU A 17 -2.63 -12.78 -8.07
CA LEU A 17 -2.80 -12.98 -6.63
C LEU A 17 -4.28 -13.00 -6.21
N TYR A 18 -5.20 -12.57 -7.08
CA TYR A 18 -6.63 -12.51 -6.78
C TYR A 18 -7.38 -13.60 -7.54
N PRO A 19 -8.43 -14.19 -6.93
CA PRO A 19 -9.27 -15.20 -7.58
C PRO A 19 -10.30 -14.58 -8.55
N PHE A 20 -10.25 -13.28 -8.79
CA PHE A 20 -11.17 -12.50 -9.61
C PHE A 20 -10.39 -11.51 -10.49
N PRO A 21 -10.93 -11.11 -11.65
CA PRO A 21 -10.33 -10.05 -12.46
C PRO A 21 -10.41 -8.71 -11.73
N LEU A 22 -9.44 -7.83 -11.99
CA LEU A 22 -9.48 -6.46 -11.51
C LEU A 22 -10.51 -5.64 -12.32
N ASP A 23 -11.16 -4.69 -11.66
CA ASP A 23 -12.07 -3.75 -12.31
C ASP A 23 -11.29 -2.70 -13.11
N ASP A 24 -11.90 -2.12 -14.14
CA ASP A 24 -11.25 -1.13 -15.03
C ASP A 24 -10.61 0.02 -14.25
N PHE A 25 -11.31 0.59 -13.26
CA PHE A 25 -10.77 1.70 -12.46
C PHE A 25 -9.54 1.30 -11.63
N GLN A 26 -9.41 0.01 -11.27
CA GLN A 26 -8.26 -0.50 -10.53
C GLN A 26 -7.07 -0.64 -11.47
N VAL A 27 -7.30 -1.14 -12.69
CA VAL A 27 -6.28 -1.24 -13.75
C VAL A 27 -5.76 0.15 -14.12
N ASP A 28 -6.65 1.11 -14.41
CA ASP A 28 -6.28 2.48 -14.78
C ASP A 28 -5.42 3.15 -13.70
N ALA A 29 -5.79 2.97 -12.42
CA ALA A 29 -5.02 3.51 -11.29
C ALA A 29 -3.65 2.84 -11.14
N ILE A 30 -3.56 1.52 -11.39
CA ILE A 30 -2.29 0.79 -11.33
C ILE A 30 -1.37 1.22 -12.46
N GLU A 31 -1.88 1.35 -13.68
CA GLU A 31 -1.09 1.79 -14.83
C GLU A 31 -0.56 3.21 -14.64
N THR A 32 -1.43 4.15 -14.23
CA THR A 32 -1.03 5.53 -13.91
C THR A 32 0.06 5.56 -12.82
N PHE A 33 -0.08 4.75 -11.77
CA PHE A 33 0.95 4.64 -10.73
C PHE A 33 2.28 4.11 -11.26
N LEU A 34 2.26 3.13 -12.17
CA LEU A 34 3.46 2.54 -12.77
C LEU A 34 4.19 3.51 -13.72
N GLU A 35 3.49 4.49 -14.28
CA GLU A 35 4.07 5.58 -15.06
C GLU A 35 4.81 6.61 -14.19
N GLY A 36 4.67 6.51 -12.87
CA GLY A 36 5.33 7.38 -11.89
C GLY A 36 4.45 8.49 -11.35
N ASP A 37 3.17 8.54 -11.77
CA ASP A 37 2.21 9.53 -11.31
C ASP A 37 1.51 9.11 -9.99
N SER A 38 0.98 10.11 -9.29
CA SER A 38 0.17 9.89 -8.08
C SER A 38 -1.29 9.65 -8.44
N VAL A 39 -1.95 8.74 -7.71
CA VAL A 39 -3.34 8.37 -7.97
C VAL A 39 -4.26 8.67 -6.79
N MET A 40 -5.47 9.16 -7.08
CA MET A 40 -6.55 9.34 -6.11
C MET A 40 -7.76 8.52 -6.56
N VAL A 41 -8.11 7.51 -5.78
CA VAL A 41 -9.24 6.63 -6.08
C VAL A 41 -10.43 6.96 -5.17
N ALA A 42 -11.53 7.38 -5.78
CA ALA A 42 -12.78 7.66 -5.10
C ALA A 42 -13.86 6.67 -5.56
N ALA A 43 -14.09 5.63 -4.76
CA ALA A 43 -15.10 4.61 -5.04
C ALA A 43 -15.87 4.20 -3.76
N PRO A 44 -17.15 3.78 -3.88
CA PRO A 44 -17.96 3.36 -2.74
C PRO A 44 -17.30 2.26 -1.88
N THR A 45 -17.76 2.10 -0.65
CA THR A 45 -17.31 0.98 0.19
C THR A 45 -17.81 -0.33 -0.40
N GLY A 46 -16.95 -1.36 -0.43
CA GLY A 46 -17.26 -2.67 -1.01
C GLY A 46 -16.80 -2.86 -2.46
N THR A 47 -16.35 -1.81 -3.16
CA THR A 47 -15.94 -1.89 -4.58
C THR A 47 -14.45 -2.22 -4.78
N GLY A 48 -13.78 -2.76 -3.77
CA GLY A 48 -12.38 -3.21 -3.92
C GLY A 48 -11.32 -2.11 -4.05
N LYS A 49 -11.60 -0.84 -3.72
CA LYS A 49 -10.58 0.24 -3.77
C LYS A 49 -9.26 -0.05 -3.03
N THR A 50 -9.30 -0.96 -2.05
CA THR A 50 -8.12 -1.45 -1.33
C THR A 50 -7.09 -2.11 -2.25
N VAL A 51 -7.53 -2.74 -3.35
CA VAL A 51 -6.64 -3.41 -4.33
C VAL A 51 -5.58 -2.45 -4.88
N VAL A 52 -5.96 -1.20 -5.17
CA VAL A 52 -5.02 -0.18 -5.66
C VAL A 52 -3.98 0.17 -4.59
N ALA A 53 -4.39 0.27 -3.33
CA ALA A 53 -3.46 0.51 -2.23
C ALA A 53 -2.53 -0.70 -2.02
N GLU A 54 -3.05 -1.92 -2.11
CA GLU A 54 -2.29 -3.17 -2.01
C GLU A 54 -1.26 -3.29 -3.14
N PHE A 55 -1.61 -2.86 -4.36
CA PHE A 55 -0.65 -2.75 -5.46
C PHE A 55 0.47 -1.77 -5.15
N GLY A 56 0.13 -0.59 -4.62
CA GLY A 56 1.11 0.40 -4.20
C GLY A 56 2.10 -0.15 -3.17
N VAL A 57 1.63 -0.96 -2.21
CA VAL A 57 2.51 -1.67 -1.25
C VAL A 57 3.39 -2.69 -1.98
N TYR A 58 2.78 -3.54 -2.80
CA TYR A 58 3.44 -4.62 -3.55
C TYR A 58 4.59 -4.08 -4.41
N GLU A 59 4.29 -3.10 -5.26
CA GLU A 59 5.26 -2.59 -6.22
C GLU A 59 6.37 -1.78 -5.54
N SER A 60 6.04 -0.97 -4.53
CA SER A 60 7.03 -0.22 -3.77
C SER A 60 7.97 -1.15 -3.02
N PHE A 61 7.44 -2.19 -2.37
CA PHE A 61 8.26 -3.19 -1.68
C PHE A 61 9.14 -3.99 -2.65
N ARG A 62 8.60 -4.42 -3.80
CA ARG A 62 9.33 -5.13 -4.86
C ARG A 62 10.51 -4.31 -5.40
N ARG A 63 10.38 -2.97 -5.42
CA ARG A 63 11.46 -2.04 -5.82
C ARG A 63 12.44 -1.68 -4.68
N GLY A 64 12.29 -2.26 -3.48
CA GLY A 64 13.10 -1.92 -2.31
C GLY A 64 12.80 -0.53 -1.74
N GLY A 65 11.63 0.03 -2.05
CA GLY A 65 11.15 1.31 -1.54
C GLY A 65 10.57 1.20 -0.13
N LYS A 66 10.19 2.36 0.42
CA LYS A 66 9.47 2.46 1.69
C LYS A 66 8.01 2.82 1.46
N VAL A 67 7.14 2.31 2.31
CA VAL A 67 5.70 2.52 2.26
C VAL A 67 5.20 2.99 3.62
N ILE A 68 4.43 4.07 3.62
CA ILE A 68 3.67 4.52 4.79
C ILE A 68 2.19 4.32 4.49
N TYR A 69 1.58 3.36 5.19
CA TYR A 69 0.15 3.08 5.10
C TYR A 69 -0.57 3.78 6.25
N THR A 70 -1.28 4.86 5.95
CA THR A 70 -2.02 5.62 6.97
C THR A 70 -3.46 5.17 7.10
N THR A 71 -3.97 5.16 8.33
CA THR A 71 -5.38 4.95 8.65
C THR A 71 -5.89 6.04 9.59
N PRO A 72 -7.20 6.36 9.59
CA PRO A 72 -7.72 7.44 10.42
C PRO A 72 -7.79 7.08 11.91
N ILE A 73 -7.84 5.79 12.27
CA ILE A 73 -7.97 5.32 13.65
C ILE A 73 -7.10 4.10 13.92
N LYS A 74 -6.68 3.95 15.18
CA LYS A 74 -5.83 2.87 15.67
C LYS A 74 -6.37 1.47 15.37
N ALA A 75 -7.68 1.25 15.53
CA ALA A 75 -8.28 -0.06 15.29
C ALA A 75 -8.06 -0.55 13.86
N LEU A 76 -8.15 0.36 12.88
CA LEU A 76 -7.87 0.08 11.48
C LEU A 76 -6.38 -0.09 11.21
N SER A 77 -5.51 0.67 11.89
CA SER A 77 -4.05 0.47 11.84
C SER A 77 -3.69 -0.95 12.27
N ASN A 78 -4.23 -1.41 13.40
CA ASN A 78 -3.98 -2.74 13.93
C ASN A 78 -4.49 -3.85 13.00
N GLN A 79 -5.66 -3.65 12.39
CA GLN A 79 -6.19 -4.60 11.40
C GLN A 79 -5.27 -4.68 10.19
N LYS A 80 -4.92 -3.53 9.58
CA LYS A 80 -4.06 -3.49 8.40
C LYS A 80 -2.65 -4.00 8.67
N PHE A 81 -2.12 -3.73 9.86
CA PHE A 81 -0.85 -4.30 10.31
C PHE A 81 -0.89 -5.84 10.31
N ARG A 82 -1.93 -6.46 10.86
CA ARG A 82 -2.08 -7.92 10.84
C ARG A 82 -2.22 -8.45 9.41
N ASP A 83 -3.05 -7.81 8.60
CA ASP A 83 -3.27 -8.23 7.21
C ASP A 83 -1.94 -8.20 6.41
N LEU A 84 -1.17 -7.11 6.53
CA LEU A 84 0.12 -6.98 5.83
C LEU A 84 1.19 -7.89 6.43
N ARG A 85 1.18 -8.13 7.75
CA ARG A 85 2.09 -9.07 8.43
C ARG A 85 1.95 -10.50 7.91
N VAL A 86 0.74 -10.93 7.55
CA VAL A 86 0.51 -12.26 6.95
C VAL A 86 1.24 -12.40 5.61
N ILE A 87 1.34 -11.32 4.84
CA ILE A 87 1.91 -11.32 3.49
C ILE A 87 3.42 -11.05 3.52
N TYR A 88 3.86 -10.04 4.28
CA TYR A 88 5.23 -9.52 4.25
C TYR A 88 6.05 -9.87 5.50
N GLY A 89 5.46 -10.55 6.48
CA GLY A 89 6.18 -11.06 7.65
C GLY A 89 6.90 -9.95 8.43
N GLN A 90 8.20 -10.12 8.65
CA GLN A 90 9.00 -9.19 9.48
C GLN A 90 9.13 -7.78 8.88
N GLU A 91 8.84 -7.61 7.59
CA GLU A 91 9.00 -6.37 6.83
C GLU A 91 7.91 -5.31 7.08
N VAL A 92 7.01 -5.57 8.03
CA VAL A 92 5.95 -4.64 8.43
C VAL A 92 6.18 -4.14 9.85
N GLY A 93 6.06 -2.83 10.04
CA GLY A 93 6.04 -2.15 11.33
C GLY A 93 4.70 -1.48 11.59
N LEU A 94 4.48 -1.10 12.85
CA LEU A 94 3.29 -0.42 13.34
C LEU A 94 3.69 0.77 14.21
N LEU A 95 3.26 1.97 13.84
CA LEU A 95 3.42 3.18 14.65
C LEU A 95 2.04 3.76 14.99
N THR A 96 1.60 3.58 16.22
CA THR A 96 0.44 4.27 16.81
C THR A 96 0.92 5.18 17.93
N GLY A 97 0.04 6.03 18.47
CA GLY A 97 0.42 6.92 19.58
C GLY A 97 0.88 6.20 20.85
N ASP A 98 0.59 4.90 20.96
CA ASP A 98 0.85 4.09 22.15
C ASP A 98 1.67 2.82 21.89
N VAL A 99 1.73 2.33 20.65
CA VAL A 99 2.49 1.15 20.26
C VAL A 99 3.47 1.51 19.15
N THR A 100 4.72 1.11 19.32
CA THR A 100 5.75 1.18 18.29
C THR A 100 6.35 -0.21 18.13
N GLU A 101 6.13 -0.82 16.97
CA GLU A 101 6.66 -2.13 16.60
C GLU A 101 7.42 -2.02 15.28
N ASN A 102 8.68 -2.47 15.28
CA ASN A 102 9.57 -2.46 14.12
C ASN A 102 9.54 -1.12 13.32
N PRO A 103 9.93 0.02 13.92
CA PRO A 103 9.91 1.34 13.26
C PRO A 103 10.81 1.44 12.02
N GLY A 104 11.77 0.52 11.87
CA GLY A 104 12.71 0.47 10.75
C GLY A 104 12.21 -0.33 9.54
N ALA A 105 11.03 -0.95 9.62
CA ALA A 105 10.52 -1.79 8.54
C ALA A 105 10.29 -0.99 7.24
N PRO A 106 10.43 -1.61 6.06
CA PRO A 106 10.14 -0.93 4.80
C PRO A 106 8.65 -0.61 4.63
N ILE A 107 7.74 -1.38 5.25
CA ILE A 107 6.30 -1.10 5.23
C ILE A 107 5.87 -0.69 6.64
N ILE A 108 5.43 0.55 6.82
CA ILE A 108 4.96 1.05 8.11
C ILE A 108 3.47 1.35 8.05
N VAL A 109 2.70 0.73 8.93
CA VAL A 109 1.29 1.09 9.17
C VAL A 109 1.22 2.08 10.32
N MET A 110 0.50 3.19 10.15
CA MET A 110 0.37 4.20 11.20
C MET A 110 -0.97 4.95 11.15
N THR A 111 -1.25 5.73 12.20
CA THR A 111 -2.34 6.71 12.15
C THR A 111 -1.90 7.98 11.45
N THR A 112 -2.86 8.74 10.90
CA THR A 112 -2.59 10.05 10.30
C THR A 112 -2.00 11.05 11.30
N GLU A 113 -2.41 10.97 12.57
CA GLU A 113 -1.86 11.79 13.66
C GLU A 113 -0.37 11.51 13.89
N VAL A 114 0.04 10.25 13.93
CA VAL A 114 1.46 9.87 14.10
C VAL A 114 2.29 10.37 12.92
N LEU A 115 1.81 10.19 11.69
CA LEU A 115 2.48 10.73 10.51
C LEU A 115 2.63 12.26 10.61
N ARG A 116 1.55 12.96 10.96
CA ARG A 116 1.57 14.42 11.15
C ARG A 116 2.64 14.84 12.16
N ASN A 117 2.72 14.16 13.30
CA ASN A 117 3.70 14.48 14.33
C ASN A 117 5.13 14.25 13.83
N MET A 118 5.40 13.19 13.07
CA MET A 118 6.71 12.94 12.47
C MET A 118 7.11 14.05 11.49
N LEU A 119 6.17 14.54 10.68
CA LEU A 119 6.44 15.61 9.70
C LEU A 119 6.65 16.98 10.33
N LEU A 120 6.01 17.26 11.48
CA LEU A 120 6.07 18.56 12.16
C LEU A 120 7.19 18.67 13.20
N GLN A 121 7.83 17.56 13.56
CA GLN A 121 8.97 17.52 14.48
C GLN A 121 10.32 17.61 13.75
N THR A 122 10.31 18.02 12.48
CA THR A 122 11.51 18.44 11.73
C THR A 122 11.74 19.93 11.92
#